data_AF-A0A2N5YT27-F1
#
_entry.id   AF-A0A2N5YT27-F1
#
_cell.length_a   1.000
_cell.length_b   1.000
_cell.length_c   1.000
_cell.angle_alpha   90.00
_cell.angle_beta   90.00
_cell.angle_gamma   90.00
#
_symmetry.space_group_name_H-M   'P 1'
#
loop_
_entity.id
_entity.type
_entity.pdbx_description
1 polymer ?
#
loop_
_entity_poly.entity_id
_entity_poly.type
_entity_poly.pdbx_seq_one_letter_code
_entity_poly.pdbx_strand_id
1 'polypeptide(L)'
;MEYKVEITVCLGSSCFSRKNRDIVSVLQEFIANNKLDSEVYLKGGHCFGKCSLGPIMIVNEDMYSDISPSKAVAIVKSYLNS
;
A
#
# COMPACT_ATOMS: atom_id res chain seq x y z
N MET A 1 -15.40 9.14 -8.36
CA MET A 1 -14.76 9.17 -7.03
C MET A 1 -13.29 9.35 -7.29
N GLU A 2 -12.79 10.56 -7.06
CA GLU A 2 -11.37 10.89 -7.26
C GLU A 2 -10.74 10.82 -5.86
N TYR A 3 -10.01 9.75 -5.60
CA TYR A 3 -9.21 9.65 -4.38
C TYR A 3 -7.90 10.38 -4.66
N LYS A 4 -7.40 11.15 -3.69
CA LYS A 4 -6.09 11.83 -3.80
C LYS A 4 -4.94 10.82 -3.91
N VAL A 5 -5.07 9.70 -3.20
CA VAL A 5 -4.03 8.67 -3.13
C VAL A 5 -4.64 7.28 -3.30
N GLU A 6 -4.33 6.60 -4.38
CA GLU A 6 -4.70 5.21 -4.61
C GLU A 6 -3.53 4.29 -4.25
N ILE A 7 -3.74 3.37 -3.31
CA ILE A 7 -2.73 2.40 -2.87
C ILE A 7 -3.16 1.00 -3.31
N THR A 8 -2.33 0.34 -4.11
CA THR A 8 -2.54 -1.06 -4.50
C THR A 8 -1.48 -1.95 -3.89
N VAL A 9 -1.88 -2.89 -3.04
CA VAL A 9 -0.97 -3.88 -2.44
C VAL A 9 -1.20 -5.25 -3.06
N CYS A 10 -0.13 -5.95 -3.44
CA CYS A 10 -0.24 -7.31 -3.96
C CYS A 10 -0.77 -8.28 -2.87
N LEU A 11 -1.94 -8.86 -3.08
CA LEU A 11 -2.55 -9.84 -2.17
C LEU A 11 -2.38 -11.30 -2.63
N GLY A 12 -1.51 -11.57 -3.60
CA GLY A 12 -1.21 -12.95 -4.02
C GLY A 12 -0.73 -13.81 -2.85
N SER A 13 -1.18 -15.07 -2.78
CA SER A 13 -0.84 -16.03 -1.72
C SER A 13 0.68 -16.15 -1.46
N SER A 14 1.50 -16.00 -2.51
CA SER A 14 2.97 -16.00 -2.42
C SER A 14 3.57 -14.74 -1.78
N CYS A 15 2.90 -13.59 -1.87
CA CYS A 15 3.31 -12.34 -1.21
C CYS A 15 2.71 -12.21 0.20
N PHE A 16 1.53 -12.80 0.43
CA PHE A 16 0.85 -12.82 1.74
C PHE A 16 1.72 -13.48 2.84
N SER A 17 2.42 -14.56 2.51
CA SER A 17 3.35 -15.26 3.43
C SER A 17 4.62 -14.43 3.78
N ARG A 18 4.92 -13.37 3.01
CA ARG A 18 6.15 -12.56 3.13
C ARG A 18 5.95 -11.20 3.83
N LYS A 19 5.02 -11.11 4.79
CA LYS A 19 4.71 -9.89 5.58
C LYS A 19 3.91 -8.79 4.87
N ASN A 20 3.24 -9.07 3.75
CA ASN A 20 2.29 -8.11 3.17
C ASN A 20 1.10 -7.81 4.09
N ARG A 21 0.73 -8.75 4.96
CA ARG A 21 -0.34 -8.56 5.95
C ARG A 21 -0.04 -7.38 6.86
N ASP A 22 1.20 -7.26 7.33
CA ASP A 22 1.62 -6.19 8.25
C ASP A 22 1.53 -4.81 7.57
N ILE A 23 1.87 -4.74 6.28
CA ILE A 23 1.78 -3.50 5.50
C ILE A 23 0.31 -3.07 5.34
N VAL A 24 -0.57 -3.98 4.96
CA VAL A 24 -2.01 -3.68 4.81
C VAL A 24 -2.61 -3.25 6.14
N SER A 25 -2.31 -3.96 7.23
CA SER A 25 -2.82 -3.62 8.56
C SER A 25 -2.35 -2.24 9.02
N VAL A 26 -1.06 -1.93 8.90
CA VAL A 26 -0.52 -0.63 9.29
C VAL A 26 -1.08 0.51 8.43
N LEU A 27 -1.29 0.27 7.13
CA LEU A 27 -1.92 1.25 6.25
C LEU A 27 -3.39 1.49 6.60
N GLN A 28 -4.16 0.43 6.87
CA GLN A 28 -5.55 0.57 7.33
C GLN A 28 -5.65 1.33 8.65
N GLU A 29 -4.81 0.99 9.64
CA GLU A 29 -4.76 1.72 10.91
C GLU A 29 -4.39 3.18 10.70
N PHE A 30 -3.40 3.47 9.84
CA PHE A 30 -3.00 4.84 9.52
C PHE A 30 -4.15 5.63 8.89
N ILE A 31 -4.85 5.06 7.91
CA ILE A 31 -5.98 5.70 7.23
C ILE A 31 -7.11 5.99 8.23
N ALA A 32 -7.50 5.00 9.04
CA ALA A 32 -8.56 5.14 10.03
C ALA A 32 -8.22 6.17 11.11
N ASN A 33 -6.98 6.14 11.64
CA ASN A 33 -6.53 7.08 12.67
C ASN A 33 -6.51 8.53 12.19
N ASN A 34 -6.26 8.76 10.90
CA ASN A 34 -6.22 10.10 10.30
C ASN A 34 -7.52 10.46 9.56
N LYS A 35 -8.54 9.58 9.58
CA LYS A 35 -9.82 9.72 8.85
C LYS A 35 -9.64 10.01 7.36
N LEU A 36 -8.67 9.34 6.75
CA LEU A 36 -8.28 9.53 5.36
C LEU A 36 -9.10 8.66 4.39
N ASP A 37 -10.15 7.97 4.84
CA ASP A 37 -10.94 7.06 4.02
C ASP A 37 -11.55 7.71 2.76
N SER A 38 -11.76 9.04 2.79
CA SER A 38 -12.21 9.82 1.62
C SER A 38 -11.09 10.29 0.70
N GLU A 39 -9.84 10.33 1.18
CA GLU A 39 -8.67 10.82 0.44
C GLU A 39 -7.79 9.66 -0.08
N VAL A 40 -7.74 8.55 0.65
CA VAL A 40 -6.90 7.40 0.39
C VAL A 40 -7.76 6.18 0.06
N TYR A 41 -7.51 5.57 -1.09
CA TYR A 41 -8.14 4.33 -1.50
C TYR A 41 -7.16 3.16 -1.44
N LEU A 42 -7.30 2.32 -0.43
CA LEU A 42 -6.51 1.11 -0.29
C LEU A 42 -7.23 -0.06 -0.97
N LYS A 43 -6.60 -0.63 -2.01
CA LYS A 43 -7.10 -1.81 -2.72
C LYS A 43 -6.06 -2.92 -2.80
N GLY A 44 -6.57 -4.15 -2.90
CA GLY A 44 -5.76 -5.34 -3.14
C GLY A 44 -5.61 -5.60 -4.64
N GLY A 45 -4.38 -5.80 -5.12
CA GLY A 45 -4.07 -6.21 -6.48
C GLY A 45 -3.65 -7.67 -6.59
N HIS A 46 -3.79 -8.26 -7.79
CA HIS A 46 -3.27 -9.59 -8.11
C HIS A 46 -1.74 -9.56 -8.36
N CYS A 47 -1.06 -10.72 -8.39
CA CYS A 47 0.41 -10.76 -8.56
C CYS A 47 0.81 -10.02 -9.85
N PHE A 48 1.64 -8.99 -9.68
CA PHE A 48 2.22 -8.18 -10.76
C PHE A 48 3.30 -8.92 -11.57
N GLY A 49 3.35 -10.25 -11.52
CA GLY A 49 4.40 -11.08 -12.13
C GLY A 49 5.79 -10.93 -11.48
N LYS A 50 5.97 -9.99 -10.55
CA LYS A 50 7.23 -9.70 -9.85
C LYS A 50 7.26 -10.24 -8.43
N CYS A 51 6.65 -11.41 -8.20
CA CYS A 51 6.54 -12.01 -6.87
C CYS A 51 7.93 -12.26 -6.20
N SER A 52 9.03 -12.30 -6.96
CA SER A 52 10.42 -12.37 -6.46
C SER A 52 10.97 -11.07 -5.83
N LEU A 53 10.38 -9.92 -6.14
CA LEU A 53 10.76 -8.59 -5.62
C LEU A 53 9.80 -8.08 -4.54
N GLY A 54 8.88 -8.95 -4.08
CA GLY A 54 7.90 -8.65 -3.06
C GLY A 54 8.53 -8.43 -1.68
N PRO A 55 7.95 -7.58 -0.81
CA PRO A 55 6.68 -6.85 -0.95
C PRO A 55 6.64 -5.76 -2.04
N ILE A 56 5.53 -5.66 -2.78
CA ILE A 56 5.29 -4.59 -3.76
C ILE A 56 4.00 -3.83 -3.41
N MET A 57 4.08 -2.50 -3.42
CA MET A 57 2.96 -1.56 -3.31
C MET A 57 3.04 -0.57 -4.45
N ILE A 58 1.90 -0.21 -5.01
CA ILE A 58 1.76 0.85 -6.00
C ILE A 58 1.01 2.00 -5.35
N VAL A 59 1.47 3.23 -5.54
CA VAL A 59 0.81 4.44 -5.03
C VAL A 59 0.60 5.42 -6.19
N ASN A 60 -0.66 5.73 -6.51
CA ASN A 60 -1.17 6.51 -7.65
C ASN A 60 -0.79 5.99 -9.05
N GLU A 61 0.46 5.58 -9.26
CA GLU A 61 1.02 4.96 -10.47
C GLU A 61 2.47 4.47 -10.21
N ASP A 62 3.10 4.92 -9.13
CA ASP A 62 4.48 4.60 -8.77
C ASP A 62 4.59 3.25 -8.08
N MET A 63 5.46 2.38 -8.60
CA MET A 63 5.73 1.05 -8.05
C MET A 63 6.89 1.08 -7.05
N TYR A 64 6.63 0.62 -5.83
CA TYR A 64 7.59 0.48 -4.75
C TYR A 64 7.79 -1.00 -4.40
N SER A 65 9.04 -1.48 -4.44
CA SER A 65 9.44 -2.83 -4.01
C SER A 65 10.30 -2.78 -2.74
N ASP A 66 10.45 -3.92 -2.04
CA ASP A 66 11.22 -4.02 -0.78
C ASP A 66 10.79 -2.99 0.28
N ILE A 67 9.47 -2.85 0.40
CA ILE A 67 8.83 -1.94 1.34
C ILE A 67 8.57 -2.63 2.68
N SER A 68 8.84 -1.87 3.75
CA SER A 68 8.45 -2.21 5.11
C SER A 68 7.18 -1.45 5.50
N PRO A 69 6.44 -1.89 6.54
CA PRO A 69 5.25 -1.19 7.01
C PRO A 69 5.52 0.29 7.33
N SER A 70 6.68 0.59 7.93
CA SER A 70 7.09 1.97 8.22
C SER A 70 7.34 2.80 6.96
N LYS A 71 8.00 2.22 5.94
CA LYS A 71 8.21 2.89 4.64
C LYS A 71 6.88 3.16 3.93
N ALA A 72 5.95 2.20 3.98
CA ALA A 72 4.64 2.34 3.34
C ALA A 72 3.87 3.55 3.87
N VAL A 73 3.81 3.72 5.20
CA VAL A 73 3.18 4.91 5.82
C VAL A 73 3.89 6.19 5.44
N ALA A 74 5.23 6.20 5.43
CA ALA A 74 6.01 7.38 5.07
C ALA A 74 5.73 7.82 3.63
N ILE A 75 5.68 6.87 2.68
CA ILE A 75 5.34 7.13 1.28
C ILE A 75 3.96 7.79 1.20
N VAL A 76 2.92 7.16 1.79
CA VAL A 76 1.55 7.67 1.74
C VAL A 76 1.45 9.06 2.36
N LYS A 77 2.13 9.30 3.49
CA LYS A 77 2.21 10.64 4.09
C LYS A 77 2.78 11.68 3.14
N SER A 78 3.79 11.35 2.35
CA SER A 78 4.38 12.29 1.38
C SER A 78 3.37 12.71 0.30
N TYR A 79 2.54 11.78 -0.19
CA TYR A 79 1.49 12.10 -1.17
C TYR A 79 0.33 12.92 -0.58
N LEU A 80 0.05 12.77 0.71
CA LEU A 80 -1.04 13.51 1.38
C LEU A 80 -0.69 14.94 1.75
N ASN A 81 0.59 15.21 2.02
CA ASN A 81 1.10 16.55 2.36
C ASN A 81 1.55 17.35 1.14
N SER A 82 1.32 16.84 -0.07
CA SER A 82 1.69 17.48 -1.34
C SER A 82 0.53 18.18 -2.02
#